data_AF-A0A7W0W1S8-F1
#
_entry.id   AF-A0A7W0W1S8-F1
#
_cell.length_a   1.000
_cell.length_b   1.000
_cell.length_c   1.000
_cell.angle_alpha   90.00
_cell.angle_beta   90.00
_cell.angle_gamma   90.00
#
_symmetry.space_group_name_H-M   'P 1'
#
loop_
_entity.id
_entity.type
_entity.pdbx_description
1 polymer ?
#
loop_
_entity_poly.entity_id
_entity_poly.type
_entity_poly.pdbx_seq_one_letter_code
_entity_poly.pdbx_strand_id
1 'polypeptide(L)'
;MTESRDLLDFYENAPLLELGGEADRIRNEKHPHGVVSYIIDRNINYTNVCVADCGFCAFARRPKHGEGYTLSFEQIGAKIDEAKMLGGVQILIQGGHNPYIPFDWYLDLLRYIKRHHPIHIHGFSPSEVDFFAKLFRMDALTVIRELRAAGLDSIPGGGGEILVQRVRDIVAPKKAGADRWLEIMELAHNEGMKTSVTMMYGLGETAAERLEHLQRVREVQARTGGFTAFICWPLQPENTPTMSHQPKTGAAEYLRTVAISRIVLDNVPNLQSSWVTMGMKIGQIALRFGCNDFGSLMIEENVVSAANTTNRTTT
;
A
#
# COMPACT_ATOMS: atom_id res chain seq x y z
N MET A 1 26.45 12.25 -4.13
CA MET A 1 25.94 13.16 -5.19
C MET A 1 26.11 12.57 -6.58
N THR A 2 27.27 11.99 -6.92
CA THR A 2 27.52 11.32 -8.21
C THR A 2 26.62 10.09 -8.40
N GLU A 3 26.60 9.17 -7.43
CA GLU A 3 25.75 7.95 -7.46
C GLU A 3 24.25 8.25 -7.64
N SER A 4 23.73 9.33 -7.02
CA SER A 4 22.32 9.72 -7.17
C SER A 4 22.01 10.39 -8.51
N ARG A 5 22.99 11.05 -9.16
CA ARG A 5 22.82 11.63 -10.49
C ARG A 5 22.88 10.54 -11.56
N ASP A 6 23.78 9.59 -11.39
CA ASP A 6 23.93 8.44 -12.28
C ASP A 6 22.67 7.55 -12.23
N LEU A 7 22.08 7.38 -11.04
CA LEU A 7 20.84 6.60 -10.87
C LEU A 7 19.60 7.28 -11.47
N LEU A 8 19.52 8.61 -11.38
CA LEU A 8 18.44 9.38 -12.02
C LEU A 8 18.55 9.32 -13.54
N ASP A 9 19.76 9.48 -14.08
CA ASP A 9 19.99 9.33 -15.51
C ASP A 9 19.64 7.91 -15.99
N PHE A 10 20.06 6.88 -15.25
CA PHE A 10 19.69 5.50 -15.57
C PHE A 10 18.17 5.27 -15.51
N TYR A 11 17.49 5.86 -14.53
CA TYR A 11 16.04 5.79 -14.42
C TYR A 11 15.36 6.44 -15.63
N GLU A 12 15.73 7.67 -16.00
CA GLU A 12 15.05 8.45 -17.04
C GLU A 12 15.43 8.00 -18.47
N ASN A 13 16.71 7.69 -18.70
CA ASN A 13 17.27 7.62 -20.05
C ASN A 13 17.67 6.22 -20.52
N ALA A 14 17.85 5.24 -19.61
CA ALA A 14 18.23 3.90 -20.04
C ALA A 14 17.16 3.23 -20.91
N PRO A 15 17.53 2.44 -21.94
CA PRO A 15 16.60 1.57 -22.64
C PRO A 15 15.81 0.69 -21.66
N LEU A 16 14.50 0.58 -21.85
CA LEU A 16 13.61 -0.12 -20.90
C LEU A 16 14.07 -1.57 -20.63
N LEU A 17 14.53 -2.28 -21.66
CA LEU A 17 14.99 -3.67 -21.53
C LEU A 17 16.33 -3.79 -20.80
N GLU A 18 17.19 -2.76 -20.85
CA GLU A 18 18.44 -2.74 -20.10
C GLU A 18 18.16 -2.56 -18.61
N LEU A 19 17.31 -1.58 -18.27
CA LEU A 19 16.85 -1.37 -16.90
C LEU A 19 16.12 -2.61 -16.35
N GLY A 20 15.24 -3.22 -17.15
CA GLY A 20 14.55 -4.45 -16.80
C GLY A 20 15.49 -5.64 -16.60
N GLY A 21 16.49 -5.80 -17.47
CA GLY A 21 17.50 -6.85 -17.37
C GLY A 21 18.32 -6.75 -16.10
N GLU A 22 18.70 -5.54 -15.70
CA GLU A 22 19.43 -5.31 -14.44
C GLU A 22 18.55 -5.61 -13.22
N ALA A 23 17.29 -5.18 -13.24
CA ALA A 23 16.34 -5.53 -12.19
C ALA A 23 16.08 -7.05 -12.10
N ASP A 24 16.01 -7.76 -13.24
CA ASP A 24 15.86 -9.22 -13.26
C ASP A 24 17.09 -9.93 -12.72
N ARG A 25 18.30 -9.44 -13.04
CA ARG A 25 19.56 -9.95 -12.49
C ARG A 25 19.54 -9.87 -10.96
N ILE A 26 19.25 -8.70 -10.39
CA ILE A 26 19.16 -8.49 -8.93
C ILE A 26 18.08 -9.39 -8.32
N ARG A 27 16.92 -9.52 -8.97
CA ARG A 27 15.87 -10.44 -8.52
C ARG A 27 16.35 -11.88 -8.48
N ASN A 28 17.05 -12.36 -9.52
CA ASN A 28 17.56 -13.73 -9.59
C ASN A 28 18.64 -14.00 -8.54
N GLU A 29 19.49 -13.01 -8.23
CA GLU A 29 20.48 -13.14 -7.14
C GLU A 29 19.82 -13.29 -5.77
N LYS A 30 18.72 -12.58 -5.54
CA LYS A 30 17.95 -12.65 -4.29
C LYS A 30 17.05 -13.89 -4.20
N HIS A 31 16.53 -14.35 -5.34
CA HIS A 31 15.52 -15.41 -5.44
C HIS A 31 15.92 -16.45 -6.50
N PRO A 32 17.04 -17.19 -6.31
CA PRO A 32 17.66 -18.01 -7.35
C PRO A 32 16.83 -19.23 -7.79
N HIS A 33 15.83 -19.62 -7.00
CA HIS A 33 14.99 -20.78 -7.27
C HIS A 33 13.80 -20.46 -8.19
N GLY A 34 13.60 -19.20 -8.58
CA GLY A 34 12.50 -18.81 -9.49
C GLY A 34 11.11 -18.97 -8.89
N VAL A 35 10.99 -19.09 -7.55
CA VAL A 35 9.70 -19.14 -6.86
C VAL A 35 9.05 -17.76 -6.93
N VAL A 36 7.79 -17.74 -7.39
CA VAL A 36 6.94 -16.54 -7.37
C VAL A 36 5.84 -16.78 -6.35
N SER A 37 5.78 -15.93 -5.32
CA SER A 37 4.73 -16.02 -4.30
C SER A 37 3.45 -15.34 -4.76
N TYR A 38 2.35 -15.69 -4.12
CA TYR A 38 1.09 -14.95 -4.14
C TYR A 38 0.35 -15.24 -2.85
N ILE A 39 -0.67 -14.45 -2.53
CA ILE A 39 -1.56 -14.69 -1.39
C ILE A 39 -3.01 -14.62 -1.83
N ILE A 40 -3.86 -15.44 -1.22
CA ILE A 40 -5.31 -15.26 -1.30
C ILE A 40 -5.68 -14.40 -0.10
N ASP A 41 -6.08 -13.16 -0.36
CA ASP A 41 -6.55 -12.23 0.66
C ASP A 41 -7.86 -11.55 0.25
N ARG A 42 -8.42 -10.78 1.18
CA ARG A 42 -9.54 -9.90 0.90
C ARG A 42 -9.32 -8.52 1.47
N ASN A 43 -9.54 -7.50 0.63
CA ASN A 43 -9.67 -6.13 1.09
C ASN A 43 -11.05 -5.92 1.73
N ILE A 44 -11.08 -5.45 2.96
CA ILE A 44 -12.30 -5.10 3.68
C ILE A 44 -12.22 -3.62 4.03
N ASN A 45 -13.01 -2.81 3.33
CA ASN A 45 -13.18 -1.43 3.68
C ASN A 45 -14.29 -1.28 4.73
N TYR A 46 -13.91 -1.20 6.00
CA TYR A 46 -14.88 -1.15 7.11
C TYR A 46 -15.68 0.15 7.14
N THR A 47 -15.17 1.23 6.54
CA THR A 47 -15.90 2.48 6.32
C THR A 47 -15.33 3.24 5.12
N ASN A 48 -16.19 3.92 4.36
CA ASN A 48 -15.77 4.89 3.35
C ASN A 48 -15.84 6.35 3.84
N VAL A 49 -16.31 6.59 5.07
CA VAL A 49 -16.39 7.94 5.65
C VAL A 49 -14.99 8.44 5.99
N CYS A 50 -14.60 9.60 5.47
CA CYS A 50 -13.22 10.08 5.57
C CYS A 50 -13.13 11.60 5.64
N VAL A 51 -12.27 12.11 6.53
CA VAL A 51 -11.93 13.55 6.63
C VAL A 51 -10.65 13.94 5.86
N ALA A 52 -9.93 12.97 5.28
CA ALA A 52 -8.62 13.20 4.68
C ALA A 52 -8.66 13.96 3.34
N ASP A 53 -9.80 13.93 2.62
CA ASP A 53 -10.08 14.78 1.45
C ASP A 53 -9.00 14.72 0.36
N CYS A 54 -8.50 13.52 0.06
CA CYS A 54 -7.43 13.31 -0.91
C CYS A 54 -7.91 13.53 -2.35
N GLY A 55 -7.12 14.25 -3.15
CA GLY A 55 -7.47 14.61 -4.53
C GLY A 55 -7.62 13.42 -5.50
N PHE A 56 -6.97 12.31 -5.19
CA PHE A 56 -6.96 11.07 -5.99
C PHE A 56 -7.98 10.01 -5.53
N CYS A 57 -8.67 10.20 -4.41
CA CYS A 57 -9.48 9.12 -3.82
C CYS A 57 -10.94 9.20 -4.27
N ALA A 58 -11.33 8.34 -5.21
CA ALA A 58 -12.71 8.20 -5.67
C ALA A 58 -13.64 7.48 -4.66
N PHE A 59 -13.05 6.74 -3.70
CA PHE A 59 -13.76 5.90 -2.74
C PHE A 59 -14.32 6.68 -1.54
N ALA A 60 -13.58 7.69 -1.06
CA ALA A 60 -13.91 8.40 0.16
C ALA A 60 -15.24 9.18 0.06
N ARG A 61 -15.96 9.25 1.19
CA ARG A 61 -17.14 10.10 1.36
C ARG A 61 -16.95 11.01 2.56
N ARG A 62 -17.29 12.29 2.42
CA ARG A 62 -17.22 13.24 3.51
C ARG A 62 -18.21 12.85 4.63
N PRO A 63 -17.95 13.25 5.89
CA PRO A 63 -18.90 13.04 6.97
C PRO A 63 -20.31 13.53 6.61
N LYS A 64 -21.34 12.73 6.94
CA LYS A 64 -22.76 12.96 6.62
C LYS A 64 -23.14 12.88 5.13
N HIS A 65 -22.24 12.46 4.25
CA HIS A 65 -22.60 12.15 2.87
C HIS A 65 -23.56 10.94 2.83
N GLY A 66 -24.60 10.97 1.99
CA GLY A 66 -25.65 9.94 1.96
C GLY A 66 -25.16 8.54 1.58
N GLU A 67 -24.04 8.45 0.85
CA GLU A 67 -23.37 7.18 0.48
C GLU A 67 -22.31 6.73 1.51
N GLY A 68 -22.19 7.43 2.64
CA GLY A 68 -21.28 7.05 3.72
C GLY A 68 -21.76 5.81 4.46
N TYR A 69 -20.87 4.86 4.75
CA TYR A 69 -21.19 3.65 5.51
C TYR A 69 -20.10 3.29 6.54
N THR A 70 -20.49 2.51 7.54
CA THR A 70 -19.58 1.73 8.40
C THR A 70 -20.18 0.33 8.52
N LEU A 71 -19.40 -0.70 8.20
CA LEU A 71 -19.86 -2.09 8.25
C LEU A 71 -20.03 -2.55 9.70
N SER A 72 -21.01 -3.41 9.95
CA SER A 72 -21.14 -4.10 11.23
C SER A 72 -20.07 -5.20 11.38
N PHE A 73 -19.84 -5.67 12.61
CA PHE A 73 -18.91 -6.77 12.88
C PHE A 73 -19.33 -8.04 12.14
N GLU A 74 -20.63 -8.33 12.07
CA GLU A 74 -21.19 -9.49 11.37
C GLU A 74 -20.99 -9.39 9.85
N GLN A 75 -21.15 -8.19 9.27
CA GLN A 75 -20.88 -7.97 7.84
C GLN A 75 -19.39 -8.18 7.52
N ILE A 76 -18.50 -7.74 8.41
CA ILE A 76 -17.06 -7.98 8.27
C ILE A 76 -16.75 -9.48 8.44
N GLY A 77 -17.33 -10.13 9.45
CA GLY A 77 -17.19 -11.57 9.70
C GLY A 77 -17.61 -12.43 8.51
N ALA A 78 -18.78 -12.14 7.92
CA ALA A 78 -19.26 -12.85 6.74
C ALA A 78 -18.30 -12.72 5.53
N LYS A 79 -17.71 -11.54 5.32
CA LYS A 79 -16.68 -11.33 4.28
C LYS A 79 -15.41 -12.13 4.54
N ILE A 80 -15.02 -12.29 5.81
CA ILE A 80 -13.85 -13.10 6.21
C ILE A 80 -14.13 -14.58 5.98
N ASP A 81 -15.32 -15.06 6.35
CA ASP A 81 -15.69 -16.46 6.13
C ASP A 81 -15.71 -16.83 4.64
N GLU A 82 -16.26 -15.96 3.79
CA GLU A 82 -16.19 -16.12 2.34
C GLU A 82 -14.74 -16.19 1.85
N ALA A 83 -13.85 -15.32 2.37
CA ALA A 83 -12.43 -15.35 2.01
C ALA A 83 -11.77 -16.69 2.43
N LYS A 84 -12.05 -17.18 3.64
CA LYS A 84 -11.53 -18.46 4.14
C LYS A 84 -12.03 -19.65 3.32
N MET A 85 -13.29 -19.63 2.88
CA MET A 85 -13.85 -20.65 1.99
C MET A 85 -13.11 -20.74 0.66
N LEU A 86 -12.54 -19.63 0.18
CA LEU A 86 -11.73 -19.56 -1.03
C LEU A 86 -10.24 -19.85 -0.77
N GLY A 87 -9.86 -20.28 0.44
CA GLY A 87 -8.47 -20.53 0.82
C GLY A 87 -7.70 -19.28 1.26
N GLY A 88 -8.40 -18.18 1.55
CA GLY A 88 -7.82 -16.95 2.06
C GLY A 88 -7.21 -17.12 3.45
N VAL A 89 -6.00 -16.59 3.62
CA VAL A 89 -5.22 -16.70 4.88
C VAL A 89 -4.99 -15.35 5.56
N GLN A 90 -5.32 -14.26 4.87
CA GLN A 90 -5.16 -12.89 5.34
C GLN A 90 -6.35 -12.02 4.93
N ILE A 91 -6.63 -10.98 5.71
CA ILE A 91 -7.40 -9.82 5.27
C ILE A 91 -6.55 -8.56 5.28
N LEU A 92 -6.84 -7.65 4.34
CA LEU A 92 -6.40 -6.27 4.39
C LEU A 92 -7.56 -5.39 4.87
N ILE A 93 -7.48 -4.87 6.10
CA ILE A 93 -8.55 -4.03 6.68
C ILE A 93 -8.13 -2.56 6.73
N GLN A 94 -8.81 -1.73 5.94
CA GLN A 94 -8.48 -0.31 5.78
C GLN A 94 -9.74 0.53 5.58
N GLY A 95 -9.82 1.71 6.17
CA GLY A 95 -10.98 2.57 6.06
C GLY A 95 -10.65 4.03 5.83
N GLY A 96 -11.70 4.83 5.66
CA GLY A 96 -11.57 6.27 5.76
C GLY A 96 -11.23 6.71 7.19
N HIS A 97 -10.64 7.91 7.31
CA HIS A 97 -10.46 8.60 8.59
C HIS A 97 -11.83 9.05 9.12
N ASN A 98 -12.60 8.13 9.71
CA ASN A 98 -13.96 8.36 10.17
C ASN A 98 -13.96 8.90 11.61
N PRO A 99 -14.37 10.16 11.85
CA PRO A 99 -14.33 10.78 13.18
C PRO A 99 -15.45 10.32 14.12
N TYR A 100 -16.40 9.51 13.63
CA TYR A 100 -17.55 9.06 14.40
C TYR A 100 -17.34 7.70 15.07
N ILE A 101 -16.26 6.98 14.73
CA ILE A 101 -15.95 5.67 15.30
C ILE A 101 -15.06 5.87 16.52
N PRO A 102 -15.46 5.43 17.74
CA PRO A 102 -14.60 5.51 18.92
C PRO A 102 -13.45 4.49 18.85
N PHE A 103 -12.34 4.76 19.54
CA PHE A 103 -11.16 3.89 19.48
C PHE A 103 -11.46 2.44 19.90
N ASP A 104 -12.27 2.25 20.94
CA ASP A 104 -12.67 0.92 21.44
C ASP A 104 -13.37 0.06 20.39
N TRP A 105 -14.09 0.67 19.44
CA TRP A 105 -14.72 -0.08 18.35
C TRP A 105 -13.69 -0.80 17.48
N TYR A 106 -12.52 -0.18 17.22
CA TYR A 106 -11.43 -0.80 16.47
C TYR A 106 -10.81 -1.96 17.24
N LEU A 107 -10.62 -1.81 18.55
CA LEU A 107 -10.09 -2.87 19.41
C LEU A 107 -11.07 -4.04 19.50
N ASP A 108 -12.35 -3.75 19.65
CA ASP A 108 -13.40 -4.76 19.73
C ASP A 108 -13.60 -5.49 18.40
N LEU A 109 -13.44 -4.79 17.27
CA LEU A 109 -13.44 -5.41 15.95
C LEU A 109 -12.30 -6.44 15.82
N LEU A 110 -11.08 -6.06 16.19
CA LEU A 110 -9.93 -6.97 16.14
C LEU A 110 -10.15 -8.20 17.03
N ARG A 111 -10.62 -8.00 18.27
CA ARG A 111 -10.94 -9.08 19.21
C ARG A 111 -12.06 -9.98 18.68
N TYR A 112 -13.09 -9.39 18.08
CA TYR A 112 -14.18 -10.11 17.44
C TYR A 112 -13.66 -11.01 16.32
N ILE A 113 -12.85 -10.46 15.41
CA ILE A 113 -12.24 -11.22 14.30
C ILE A 113 -11.40 -12.36 14.86
N LYS A 114 -10.50 -12.11 15.82
CA LYS A 114 -9.64 -13.15 16.39
C LYS A 114 -10.44 -14.26 17.09
N ARG A 115 -11.57 -13.93 17.71
CA ARG A 115 -12.42 -14.90 18.43
C ARG A 115 -13.29 -15.73 17.48
N HIS A 116 -13.92 -15.09 16.51
CA HIS A 116 -14.99 -15.71 15.71
C HIS A 116 -14.52 -16.11 14.30
N HIS A 117 -13.57 -15.37 13.73
CA HIS A 117 -13.09 -15.55 12.36
C HIS A 117 -11.55 -15.51 12.31
N PRO A 118 -10.83 -16.40 13.04
CA PRO A 118 -9.38 -16.31 13.18
C PRO A 118 -8.71 -16.33 11.79
N ILE A 119 -7.95 -15.27 11.52
CA ILE A 119 -7.21 -15.01 10.29
C ILE A 119 -6.07 -14.00 10.57
N HIS A 120 -5.09 -13.89 9.67
CA HIS A 120 -4.08 -12.83 9.73
C HIS A 120 -4.71 -11.48 9.37
N ILE A 121 -4.55 -10.49 10.25
CA ILE A 121 -5.09 -9.13 10.10
C ILE A 121 -3.94 -8.20 9.71
N HIS A 122 -3.88 -7.89 8.42
CA HIS A 122 -3.04 -6.82 7.89
C HIS A 122 -3.90 -5.55 7.87
N GLY A 123 -3.72 -4.62 8.80
CA GLY A 123 -4.73 -3.60 9.04
C GLY A 123 -4.19 -2.26 9.51
N PHE A 124 -4.99 -1.23 9.28
CA PHE A 124 -4.76 0.15 9.70
C PHE A 124 -3.43 0.72 9.19
N SER A 125 -3.52 1.50 8.11
CA SER A 125 -2.37 2.21 7.56
C SER A 125 -1.70 3.15 8.58
N PRO A 126 -0.43 3.56 8.39
CA PRO A 126 0.18 4.60 9.22
C PRO A 126 -0.60 5.91 9.22
N SER A 127 -1.31 6.20 8.13
CA SER A 127 -2.22 7.34 8.05
C SER A 127 -3.40 7.21 9.03
N GLU A 128 -3.97 6.02 9.19
CA GLU A 128 -5.01 5.73 10.19
C GLU A 128 -4.45 5.76 11.61
N VAL A 129 -3.26 5.20 11.84
CA VAL A 129 -2.58 5.28 13.15
C VAL A 129 -2.33 6.73 13.57
N ASP A 130 -1.85 7.59 12.66
CA ASP A 130 -1.67 9.02 12.93
C ASP A 130 -3.00 9.73 13.20
N PHE A 131 -4.05 9.35 12.46
CA PHE A 131 -5.39 9.86 12.68
C PHE A 131 -5.93 9.48 14.07
N PHE A 132 -5.77 8.22 14.49
CA PHE A 132 -6.17 7.76 15.82
C PHE A 132 -5.40 8.48 16.92
N ALA A 133 -4.07 8.59 16.78
CA ALA A 133 -3.21 9.30 17.72
C ALA A 133 -3.71 10.74 17.95
N LYS A 134 -4.03 11.47 16.86
CA LYS A 134 -4.54 12.85 16.94
C LYS A 134 -5.95 12.92 17.50
N LEU A 135 -6.87 12.09 17.00
CA LEU A 135 -8.29 12.15 17.37
C LEU A 135 -8.50 11.77 18.84
N PHE A 136 -7.82 10.74 19.32
CA PHE A 136 -7.96 10.21 20.67
C PHE A 136 -6.90 10.72 21.65
N ARG A 137 -6.03 11.63 21.21
CA ARG A 137 -4.96 12.26 22.02
C ARG A 137 -4.04 11.23 22.67
N MET A 138 -3.65 10.24 21.88
CA MET A 138 -2.72 9.18 22.24
C MET A 138 -1.42 9.36 21.46
N ASP A 139 -0.29 8.92 22.01
CA ASP A 139 0.91 8.77 21.19
C ASP A 139 0.73 7.57 20.24
N ALA A 140 1.38 7.64 19.06
CA ALA A 140 1.22 6.60 18.03
C ALA A 140 1.74 5.23 18.48
N LEU A 141 2.75 5.19 19.35
CA LEU A 141 3.27 3.94 19.89
C LEU A 141 2.23 3.24 20.77
N THR A 142 1.52 3.98 21.62
CA THR A 142 0.40 3.46 22.40
C THR A 142 -0.73 2.96 21.50
N VAL A 143 -1.10 3.71 20.44
CA VAL A 143 -2.09 3.22 19.45
C VAL A 143 -1.66 1.88 18.85
N ILE A 144 -0.41 1.76 18.39
CA ILE A 144 0.13 0.51 17.83
C ILE A 144 0.07 -0.62 18.86
N ARG A 145 0.46 -0.37 20.11
CA ARG A 145 0.45 -1.38 21.19
C ARG A 145 -0.96 -1.86 21.52
N GLU A 146 -1.92 -0.95 21.62
CA GLU A 146 -3.33 -1.29 21.87
C GLU A 146 -3.92 -2.11 20.71
N LEU A 147 -3.68 -1.70 19.46
CA LEU A 147 -4.12 -2.45 18.28
C LEU A 147 -3.49 -3.85 18.23
N ARG A 148 -2.18 -3.95 18.48
CA ARG A 148 -1.47 -5.25 18.54
C ARG A 148 -2.03 -6.13 19.66
N ALA A 149 -2.23 -5.58 20.85
CA ALA A 149 -2.81 -6.31 21.99
C ALA A 149 -4.24 -6.81 21.71
N ALA A 150 -5.01 -6.06 20.91
CA ALA A 150 -6.34 -6.45 20.47
C ALA A 150 -6.34 -7.51 19.34
N GLY A 151 -5.20 -7.74 18.68
CA GLY A 151 -5.02 -8.79 17.69
C GLY A 151 -4.54 -8.34 16.30
N LEU A 152 -4.07 -7.10 16.13
CA LEU A 152 -3.45 -6.69 14.87
C LEU A 152 -2.12 -7.42 14.63
N ASP A 153 -1.94 -8.06 13.48
CA ASP A 153 -0.74 -8.86 13.18
C ASP A 153 0.32 -8.08 12.40
N SER A 154 -0.08 -7.23 11.45
CA SER A 154 0.83 -6.40 10.63
C SER A 154 0.17 -5.13 10.12
N ILE A 155 0.97 -4.14 9.73
CA ILE A 155 0.49 -2.83 9.23
C ILE A 155 0.75 -2.68 7.73
N PRO A 156 -0.24 -2.30 6.91
CA PRO A 156 -0.07 -2.11 5.47
C PRO A 156 0.57 -0.77 5.11
N GLY A 157 1.24 -0.74 3.96
CA GLY A 157 1.90 0.46 3.44
C GLY A 157 0.98 1.57 2.91
N GLY A 158 -0.35 1.43 3.08
CA GLY A 158 -1.32 2.42 2.59
C GLY A 158 -1.09 3.83 3.14
N GLY A 159 -1.53 4.85 2.41
CA GLY A 159 -1.39 6.25 2.83
C GLY A 159 0.01 6.84 2.63
N GLY A 160 0.96 6.07 2.08
CA GLY A 160 2.32 6.51 1.78
C GLY A 160 2.43 7.32 0.49
N GLU A 161 1.62 7.00 -0.52
CA GLU A 161 1.58 7.62 -1.86
C GLU A 161 2.99 7.94 -2.40
N ILE A 162 3.41 9.21 -2.35
CA ILE A 162 4.82 9.61 -2.48
C ILE A 162 5.29 10.16 -1.13
N LEU A 163 6.37 9.59 -0.58
CA LEU A 163 6.98 9.99 0.68
C LEU A 163 7.92 11.18 0.49
N VAL A 164 7.40 12.24 -0.15
CA VAL A 164 8.05 13.54 -0.34
C VAL A 164 7.03 14.61 0.02
N GLN A 165 7.37 15.49 0.96
CA GLN A 165 6.38 16.37 1.60
C GLN A 165 5.68 17.30 0.59
N ARG A 166 6.43 17.85 -0.39
CA ARG A 166 5.88 18.68 -1.47
C ARG A 166 4.72 18.00 -2.19
N VAL A 167 4.87 16.72 -2.54
CA VAL A 167 3.83 15.95 -3.24
C VAL A 167 2.65 15.73 -2.31
N ARG A 168 2.89 15.34 -1.06
CA ARG A 168 1.84 15.09 -0.06
C ARG A 168 0.98 16.32 0.24
N ASP A 169 1.60 17.49 0.32
CA ASP A 169 0.90 18.77 0.53
C ASP A 169 -0.10 19.08 -0.59
N ILE A 170 0.17 18.60 -1.80
CA ILE A 170 -0.71 18.77 -2.97
C ILE A 170 -1.85 17.73 -2.93
N VAL A 171 -1.53 16.46 -2.71
CA VAL A 171 -2.47 15.36 -2.97
C VAL A 171 -3.24 14.86 -1.76
N ALA A 172 -2.69 15.01 -0.56
CA ALA A 172 -3.27 14.51 0.68
C ALA A 172 -2.89 15.37 1.90
N PRO A 173 -3.16 16.69 1.89
CA PRO A 173 -2.69 17.63 2.92
C PRO A 173 -3.21 17.35 4.34
N LYS A 174 -4.30 16.59 4.48
CA LYS A 174 -4.90 16.25 5.78
C LYS A 174 -4.46 14.87 6.31
N LYS A 175 -3.67 14.10 5.55
CA LYS A 175 -3.05 12.85 6.03
C LYS A 175 -1.76 13.16 6.80
N ALA A 176 -1.14 12.14 7.37
CA ALA A 176 0.21 12.23 7.95
C ALA A 176 1.20 12.83 6.95
N GLY A 177 2.19 13.60 7.40
CA GLY A 177 3.32 14.02 6.56
C GLY A 177 4.22 12.83 6.19
N ALA A 178 5.18 13.04 5.28
CA ALA A 178 6.08 11.97 4.83
C ALA A 178 6.92 11.41 5.98
N ASP A 179 7.53 12.29 6.77
CA ASP A 179 8.36 11.93 7.93
C ASP A 179 7.53 11.20 8.98
N ARG A 180 6.33 11.71 9.27
CA ARG A 180 5.41 11.11 10.24
C ARG A 180 4.95 9.70 9.82
N TRP A 181 4.73 9.50 8.52
CA TRP A 181 4.37 8.19 7.99
C TRP A 181 5.49 7.17 8.21
N LEU A 182 6.74 7.55 7.92
CA LEU A 182 7.92 6.70 8.13
C LEU A 182 8.19 6.44 9.62
N GLU A 183 8.04 7.46 10.47
CA GLU A 183 8.17 7.34 11.92
C GLU A 183 7.22 6.26 12.47
N ILE A 184 5.96 6.24 12.04
CA ILE A 184 4.98 5.25 12.48
C ILE A 184 5.37 3.84 12.04
N MET A 185 5.92 3.68 10.83
CA MET A 185 6.45 2.39 10.40
C MET A 185 7.65 1.94 11.26
N GLU A 186 8.57 2.85 11.58
CA GLU A 186 9.69 2.57 12.49
C GLU A 186 9.22 2.15 13.88
N LEU A 187 8.22 2.86 14.45
CA LEU A 187 7.61 2.50 15.73
C LEU A 187 7.02 1.08 15.69
N ALA A 188 6.30 0.73 14.62
CA ALA A 188 5.74 -0.60 14.45
C ALA A 188 6.83 -1.69 14.37
N HIS A 189 7.90 -1.42 13.61
CA HIS A 189 9.04 -2.35 13.49
C HIS A 189 9.75 -2.58 14.83
N ASN A 190 9.94 -1.51 15.62
CA ASN A 190 10.57 -1.58 16.93
C ASN A 190 9.72 -2.35 17.96
N GLU A 191 8.39 -2.41 17.77
CA GLU A 191 7.48 -3.28 18.53
C GLU A 191 7.46 -4.73 18.00
N GLY A 192 8.30 -5.06 17.02
CA GLY A 192 8.41 -6.39 16.42
C GLY A 192 7.35 -6.70 15.38
N MET A 193 6.54 -5.72 14.96
CA MET A 193 5.57 -5.91 13.89
C MET A 193 6.25 -5.87 12.52
N LYS A 194 5.67 -6.59 11.56
CA LYS A 194 6.05 -6.50 10.16
C LYS A 194 5.10 -5.57 9.41
N THR A 195 5.62 -4.92 8.38
CA THR A 195 4.81 -4.00 7.56
C THR A 195 5.11 -4.19 6.08
N SER A 196 4.22 -3.67 5.24
CA SER A 196 4.49 -3.45 3.82
C SER A 196 4.68 -1.96 3.55
N VAL A 197 5.24 -1.61 2.40
CA VAL A 197 5.42 -0.21 1.99
C VAL A 197 4.94 -0.04 0.56
N THR A 198 4.28 1.08 0.29
CA THR A 198 3.68 1.31 -1.03
C THR A 198 4.06 2.64 -1.63
N MET A 199 4.14 2.68 -2.96
CA MET A 199 4.31 3.89 -3.74
C MET A 199 3.22 4.00 -4.82
N MET A 200 2.24 4.87 -4.60
CA MET A 200 1.31 5.27 -5.65
C MET A 200 1.90 6.50 -6.36
N TYR A 201 2.14 6.38 -7.66
CA TYR A 201 2.81 7.41 -8.47
C TYR A 201 1.93 7.88 -9.63
N GLY A 202 2.35 8.91 -10.37
CA GLY A 202 1.53 9.59 -11.38
C GLY A 202 0.66 10.69 -10.78
N LEU A 203 1.12 11.28 -9.68
CA LEU A 203 0.46 12.31 -8.89
C LEU A 203 0.94 13.73 -9.22
N GLY A 204 1.85 13.88 -10.19
CA GLY A 204 2.56 15.13 -10.48
C GLY A 204 3.92 15.24 -9.79
N GLU A 205 4.42 14.13 -9.24
CA GLU A 205 5.81 13.98 -8.82
C GLU A 205 6.75 13.81 -10.01
N THR A 206 8.02 14.16 -9.81
CA THR A 206 9.12 13.93 -10.74
C THR A 206 9.75 12.55 -10.53
N ALA A 207 10.53 12.08 -11.51
CA ALA A 207 11.32 10.84 -11.37
C ALA A 207 12.29 10.91 -10.18
N ALA A 208 12.90 12.08 -9.94
CA ALA A 208 13.76 12.33 -8.79
C ALA A 208 13.03 12.15 -7.45
N GLU A 209 11.76 12.56 -7.35
CA GLU A 209 10.97 12.38 -6.13
C GLU A 209 10.50 10.94 -5.90
N ARG A 210 10.34 10.16 -6.98
CA ARG A 210 10.17 8.70 -6.84
C ARG A 210 11.45 8.05 -6.32
N LEU A 211 12.62 8.47 -6.82
CA LEU A 211 13.89 8.00 -6.26
C LEU A 211 14.07 8.41 -4.80
N GLU A 212 13.69 9.64 -4.43
CA GLU A 212 13.71 10.09 -3.04
C GLU A 212 12.80 9.21 -2.17
N HIS A 213 11.57 8.91 -2.61
CA HIS A 213 10.69 7.95 -1.92
C HIS A 213 11.43 6.63 -1.67
N LEU A 214 12.01 6.02 -2.72
CA LEU A 214 12.68 4.72 -2.62
C LEU A 214 13.89 4.78 -1.69
N GLN A 215 14.69 5.85 -1.73
CA GLN A 215 15.84 6.04 -0.84
C GLN A 215 15.39 6.12 0.62
N ARG A 216 14.33 6.90 0.92
CA ARG A 216 13.79 7.01 2.28
C ARG A 216 13.27 5.67 2.81
N VAL A 217 12.63 4.87 1.96
CA VAL A 217 12.20 3.51 2.31
C VAL A 217 13.41 2.61 2.60
N ARG A 218 14.45 2.65 1.74
CA ARG A 218 15.70 1.90 1.93
C ARG A 218 16.37 2.26 3.25
N GLU A 219 16.37 3.53 3.63
CA GLU A 219 16.96 4.00 4.90
C GLU A 219 16.21 3.47 6.12
N VAL A 220 14.87 3.53 6.14
CA VAL A 220 14.07 2.92 7.22
C VAL A 220 14.30 1.42 7.28
N GLN A 221 14.33 0.75 6.13
CA GLN A 221 14.57 -0.68 6.06
C GLN A 221 15.95 -1.05 6.61
N ALA A 222 16.99 -0.25 6.33
CA ALA A 222 18.33 -0.47 6.86
C ALA A 222 18.39 -0.33 8.39
N ARG A 223 17.59 0.57 8.98
CA ARG A 223 17.50 0.74 10.44
C ARG A 223 16.73 -0.37 11.13
N THR A 224 15.66 -0.86 10.51
CA THR A 224 14.62 -1.63 11.22
C THR A 224 14.33 -3.03 10.66
N GLY A 225 14.62 -3.29 9.38
CA GLY A 225 14.38 -4.59 8.73
C GLY A 225 12.92 -5.07 8.76
N GLY A 226 11.97 -4.14 8.92
CA GLY A 226 10.57 -4.47 9.19
C GLY A 226 9.69 -4.59 7.94
N PHE A 227 10.09 -4.01 6.82
CA PHE A 227 9.34 -4.14 5.56
C PHE A 227 9.52 -5.53 4.96
N THR A 228 8.40 -6.18 4.64
CA THR A 228 8.37 -7.50 4.00
C THR A 228 8.15 -7.42 2.49
N ALA A 229 7.52 -6.36 2.01
CA ALA A 229 7.24 -6.15 0.59
C ALA A 229 7.13 -4.68 0.25
N PHE A 230 7.58 -4.34 -0.97
CA PHE A 230 7.30 -3.08 -1.64
C PHE A 230 6.29 -3.29 -2.77
N ILE A 231 5.32 -2.39 -2.87
CA ILE A 231 4.25 -2.44 -3.88
C ILE A 231 4.14 -1.05 -4.51
N CYS A 232 4.29 -0.94 -5.83
CA CYS A 232 4.02 0.31 -6.54
C CYS A 232 2.97 0.16 -7.62
N TRP A 233 2.15 1.19 -7.79
CA TRP A 233 1.13 1.23 -8.82
C TRP A 233 0.88 2.66 -9.29
N PRO A 234 0.45 2.85 -10.55
CA PRO A 234 0.09 4.17 -11.02
C PRO A 234 -1.29 4.59 -10.52
N LEU A 235 -1.45 5.90 -10.36
CA LEU A 235 -2.74 6.57 -10.25
C LEU A 235 -3.68 6.06 -11.35
N GLN A 236 -4.89 5.71 -10.97
CA GLN A 236 -6.01 5.58 -11.88
C GLN A 236 -6.79 6.91 -11.85
N PRO A 237 -6.63 7.80 -12.86
CA PRO A 237 -7.12 9.18 -12.77
C PRO A 237 -8.64 9.29 -12.91
N GLU A 238 -9.27 8.31 -13.54
CA GLU A 238 -10.71 8.29 -13.81
C GLU A 238 -11.52 8.41 -12.49
N ASN A 239 -12.59 9.21 -12.49
CA ASN A 239 -13.45 9.51 -11.34
C ASN A 239 -12.76 10.10 -10.09
N THR A 240 -11.49 10.51 -10.19
CA THR A 240 -10.82 11.16 -9.06
C THR A 240 -11.29 12.62 -8.89
N PRO A 241 -11.44 13.11 -7.64
CA PRO A 241 -11.97 14.46 -7.38
C PRO A 241 -11.21 15.61 -8.05
N THR A 242 -9.88 15.56 -8.04
CA THR A 242 -9.05 16.66 -8.55
C THR A 242 -7.97 16.22 -9.54
N MET A 243 -7.80 14.91 -9.77
CA MET A 243 -6.67 14.36 -10.53
C MET A 243 -7.08 13.67 -11.83
N SER A 244 -8.33 13.86 -12.26
CA SER A 244 -8.86 13.26 -13.51
C SER A 244 -8.20 13.79 -14.78
N HIS A 245 -7.50 14.92 -14.69
CA HIS A 245 -6.70 15.48 -15.77
C HIS A 245 -5.29 14.87 -15.88
N GLN A 246 -4.84 14.08 -14.90
CA GLN A 246 -3.53 13.45 -14.94
C GLN A 246 -3.50 12.36 -16.02
N PRO A 247 -2.39 12.22 -16.77
CA PRO A 247 -2.29 11.20 -17.80
C PRO A 247 -2.27 9.81 -17.17
N LYS A 248 -3.05 8.89 -17.75
CA LYS A 248 -3.02 7.47 -17.35
C LYS A 248 -1.64 6.90 -17.69
N THR A 249 -0.99 6.30 -16.70
CA THR A 249 0.33 5.69 -16.89
C THR A 249 0.21 4.41 -17.71
N GLY A 250 1.04 4.28 -18.76
CA GLY A 250 1.14 3.08 -19.58
C GLY A 250 2.09 2.01 -19.03
N ALA A 251 2.10 0.83 -19.66
CA ALA A 251 2.90 -0.32 -19.24
C ALA A 251 4.41 -0.04 -19.19
N ALA A 252 4.96 0.71 -20.15
CA ALA A 252 6.39 1.00 -20.21
C ALA A 252 6.89 1.76 -18.97
N GLU A 253 6.14 2.78 -18.55
CA GLU A 253 6.48 3.59 -17.38
C GLU A 253 6.32 2.82 -16.06
N TYR A 254 5.30 1.95 -15.98
CA TYR A 254 5.16 1.02 -14.87
C TYR A 254 6.33 0.05 -14.74
N LEU A 255 6.70 -0.63 -15.84
CA LEU A 255 7.81 -1.57 -15.85
C LEU A 255 9.14 -0.88 -15.50
N ARG A 256 9.34 0.36 -15.99
CA ARG A 256 10.48 1.20 -15.63
C ARG A 256 10.51 1.51 -14.13
N THR A 257 9.38 1.90 -13.56
CA THR A 257 9.25 2.25 -12.14
C THR A 257 9.47 1.06 -11.23
N VAL A 258 8.95 -0.12 -11.59
CA VAL A 258 9.22 -1.37 -10.83
C VAL A 258 10.70 -1.76 -10.91
N ALA A 259 11.31 -1.67 -12.10
CA ALA A 259 12.71 -2.05 -12.29
C ALA A 259 13.67 -1.17 -11.47
N ILE A 260 13.49 0.16 -11.52
CA ILE A 260 14.30 1.06 -10.69
C ILE A 260 14.04 0.81 -9.20
N SER A 261 12.81 0.47 -8.81
CA SER A 261 12.50 0.12 -7.42
C SER A 261 13.27 -1.11 -6.96
N ARG A 262 13.43 -2.16 -7.79
CA ARG A 262 14.26 -3.33 -7.46
C ARG A 262 15.73 -2.97 -7.30
N ILE A 263 16.24 -2.08 -8.17
CA ILE A 263 17.64 -1.64 -8.13
C ILE A 263 17.92 -0.84 -6.86
N VAL A 264 17.02 0.08 -6.48
CA VAL A 264 17.20 0.92 -5.29
C VAL A 264 16.92 0.14 -4.00
N LEU A 265 15.86 -0.64 -3.96
CA LEU A 265 15.42 -1.39 -2.77
C LEU A 265 16.10 -2.75 -2.68
N ASP A 266 17.43 -2.72 -2.60
CA ASP A 266 18.28 -3.89 -2.40
C ASP A 266 18.05 -4.58 -1.03
N ASN A 267 17.43 -3.91 -0.07
CA ASN A 267 17.20 -4.41 1.28
C ASN A 267 15.72 -4.71 1.60
N VAL A 268 14.81 -4.53 0.63
CA VAL A 268 13.42 -5.00 0.73
C VAL A 268 13.29 -6.33 -0.02
N PRO A 269 12.89 -7.43 0.66
CA PRO A 269 13.00 -8.77 0.09
C PRO A 269 12.08 -8.96 -1.11
N ASN A 270 10.82 -8.52 -1.00
CA ASN A 270 9.80 -8.81 -2.00
C ASN A 270 9.32 -7.56 -2.71
N LEU A 271 9.18 -7.65 -4.04
CA LEU A 271 8.50 -6.64 -4.86
C LEU A 271 7.27 -7.27 -5.51
N GLN A 272 6.11 -6.67 -5.28
CA GLN A 272 4.84 -7.15 -5.79
C GLN A 272 4.50 -6.57 -7.15
N SER A 273 3.95 -7.42 -8.01
CA SER A 273 3.39 -7.03 -9.29
C SER A 273 1.99 -6.43 -9.13
N SER A 274 1.76 -5.23 -9.66
CA SER A 274 0.46 -4.56 -9.66
C SER A 274 -0.44 -5.02 -10.82
N TRP A 275 -0.74 -6.32 -10.87
CA TRP A 275 -1.59 -6.89 -11.93
C TRP A 275 -3.04 -6.37 -11.89
N VAL A 276 -3.49 -5.86 -10.75
CA VAL A 276 -4.86 -5.32 -10.59
C VAL A 276 -5.01 -3.97 -11.29
N THR A 277 -3.97 -3.14 -11.31
CA THR A 277 -4.00 -1.87 -12.05
C THR A 277 -3.56 -2.07 -13.51
N MET A 278 -2.53 -2.90 -13.75
CA MET A 278 -1.89 -3.01 -15.06
C MET A 278 -2.39 -4.19 -15.92
N GLY A 279 -3.18 -5.09 -15.35
CA GLY A 279 -3.64 -6.31 -16.00
C GLY A 279 -2.64 -7.46 -15.92
N MET A 280 -3.17 -8.69 -16.10
CA MET A 280 -2.42 -9.95 -15.91
C MET A 280 -1.18 -10.06 -16.80
N LYS A 281 -1.26 -9.69 -18.08
CA LYS A 281 -0.13 -9.77 -19.02
C LYS A 281 1.03 -8.89 -18.58
N ILE A 282 0.75 -7.66 -18.17
CA ILE A 282 1.79 -6.75 -17.68
C ILE A 282 2.31 -7.24 -16.33
N GLY A 283 1.44 -7.80 -15.48
CA GLY A 283 1.88 -8.41 -14.22
C GLY A 283 2.84 -9.58 -14.41
N GLN A 284 2.64 -10.43 -15.43
CA GLN A 284 3.57 -11.49 -15.81
C GLN A 284 4.92 -10.93 -16.31
N ILE A 285 4.88 -9.88 -17.15
CA ILE A 285 6.09 -9.20 -17.63
C ILE A 285 6.86 -8.58 -16.46
N ALA A 286 6.18 -7.99 -15.47
CA ALA A 286 6.80 -7.36 -14.32
C ALA A 286 7.70 -8.30 -13.51
N LEU A 287 7.45 -9.62 -13.56
CA LEU A 287 8.36 -10.60 -12.98
C LEU A 287 9.75 -10.51 -13.60
N ARG A 288 9.88 -10.19 -14.89
CA ARG A 288 11.17 -9.96 -15.59
C ARG A 288 11.71 -8.53 -15.44
N PHE A 289 11.10 -7.73 -14.58
CA PHE A 289 11.49 -6.36 -14.27
C PHE A 289 11.70 -6.18 -12.75
N GLY A 290 11.99 -7.26 -12.02
CA GLY A 290 12.39 -7.21 -10.62
C GLY A 290 11.35 -7.69 -9.59
N CYS A 291 10.11 -7.95 -10.00
CA CYS A 291 9.10 -8.55 -9.13
C CYS A 291 9.39 -10.04 -8.88
N ASN A 292 9.06 -10.49 -7.67
CA ASN A 292 9.13 -11.90 -7.26
C ASN A 292 7.87 -12.36 -6.51
N ASP A 293 6.88 -11.48 -6.41
CA ASP A 293 5.61 -11.71 -5.74
C ASP A 293 4.49 -11.20 -6.65
N PHE A 294 3.46 -12.01 -6.87
CA PHE A 294 2.29 -11.65 -7.66
C PHE A 294 1.23 -10.91 -6.83
N GLY A 295 1.50 -10.70 -5.53
CA GLY A 295 0.62 -9.99 -4.62
C GLY A 295 -0.65 -10.78 -4.33
N SER A 296 -1.72 -10.06 -4.05
CA SER A 296 -3.00 -10.67 -3.69
C SER A 296 -3.83 -11.05 -4.92
N LEU A 297 -4.47 -12.22 -4.84
CA LEU A 297 -5.69 -12.56 -5.55
C LEU A 297 -6.89 -11.91 -4.84
N MET A 298 -7.16 -10.63 -5.13
CA MET A 298 -8.22 -9.87 -4.47
C MET A 298 -9.61 -10.38 -4.86
N ILE A 299 -10.34 -10.94 -3.88
CA ILE A 299 -11.73 -11.40 -4.03
C ILE A 299 -12.69 -10.21 -4.18
N GLU A 300 -12.38 -9.10 -3.52
CA GLU A 300 -13.10 -7.83 -3.59
C GLU A 300 -12.08 -6.68 -3.64
N GLU A 301 -12.21 -5.78 -4.60
CA GLU A 301 -11.38 -4.59 -4.74
C GLU A 301 -12.32 -3.40 -5.00
N ASN A 302 -12.34 -2.42 -4.10
CA ASN A 302 -13.30 -1.31 -4.14
C ASN A 302 -12.66 0.04 -4.49
N VAL A 303 -11.35 0.21 -4.31
CA VAL A 303 -10.67 1.51 -4.40
C VAL A 303 -10.27 1.81 -5.84
N VAL A 304 -9.59 0.87 -6.49
CA VAL A 304 -9.17 0.94 -7.90
C VAL A 304 -10.40 0.83 -8.81
N SER A 305 -11.38 0.00 -8.43
CA SER A 305 -12.67 -0.14 -9.11
C SER A 305 -13.51 1.14 -9.04
N ALA A 306 -13.47 1.88 -7.93
CA ALA A 306 -14.10 3.20 -7.84
C ALA A 306 -13.47 4.22 -8.82
N ALA A 307 -12.18 4.04 -9.14
CA ALA A 307 -11.47 4.77 -10.19
C ALA A 307 -11.59 4.12 -11.58
N ASN A 308 -12.70 3.39 -11.82
CA ASN A 308 -13.07 2.77 -13.10
C ASN A 308 -12.02 1.81 -13.68
N THR A 309 -11.22 1.18 -12.82
CA THR A 309 -10.22 0.21 -13.25
C THR A 309 -10.52 -1.16 -12.67
N THR A 310 -10.86 -2.10 -13.54
CA THR A 310 -11.15 -3.49 -13.18
C THR A 310 -10.39 -4.45 -14.08
N ASN A 311 -9.47 -5.20 -13.49
CA ASN A 311 -8.85 -6.37 -14.12
C ASN A 311 -9.30 -7.63 -13.37
N ARG A 312 -9.72 -8.65 -14.11
CA ARG A 312 -10.13 -9.95 -13.56
C ARG A 312 -9.25 -11.04 -14.14
N THR A 313 -9.00 -12.07 -13.34
CA THR A 313 -8.42 -13.32 -13.82
C THR A 313 -9.33 -14.45 -13.41
N THR A 314 -9.52 -15.41 -14.31
CA THR A 314 -10.04 -16.73 -13.96
C THR A 314 -8.85 -17.66 -13.84
N THR A 315 -9.00 -18.76 -13.09
CA THR A 315 -8.15 -19.94 -13.28
C THR A 315 -8.27 -20.46 -14.71
#